data_AF-A0AAJ6VXG1-F1
#
_entry.id   AF-A0AAJ6VXG1-F1
#
_cell.length_a   1.000
_cell.length_b   1.000
_cell.length_c   1.000
_cell.angle_alpha   90.00
_cell.angle_beta   90.00
_cell.angle_gamma   90.00
#
_symmetry.space_group_name_H-M   'P 1'
#
loop_
_entity.id
_entity.type
_entity.pdbx_description
1 polymer ?
#
loop_
_entity_poly.entity_id
_entity_poly.type
_entity_poly.pdbx_seq_one_letter_code
_entity_poly.pdbx_strand_id
1 'polypeptide(L)'
;MKTSLILSALLALVGSAVAAKPFLCYWEFWGVYRADPHKGTIDKIPVNLCTHVIYSFVGLDENSNTVKPLDSERMDSDLRALRALKQKNSALKVIAAIGGWGEGAAKYSRLVSNTASIDKFVASVKDFVKKYELDGFDLDWEFPGATDRGGSPSDKANLITLLKKLREALPGKLLTIAVAGPQYRIDGGYDVPNIAKTVDYINVMSYDLRGPWDQATGNHVGLYGNGISVSQVMQAWRKAGAPANKLIMGFAFYGKSFTLQNPSNNGIGAPASAGQAGEVSQEGGTLFYYEICERISKRGWKRVFDDATKGPYAFGENQWVGYEDVEGIKHKTDLINKEGFAGAMVWAIELDDQSGVCGGGKFPLANAVSKGLGGNSDDGKDEDDDEDEDVVTPSPKPDPTTACPQPKPTPNPNPGPTPDCSSGEEYIPHASQCSRYIRCVNGQPIEMPCPPGLIFDYNLKVCNWPDSVNPKLPAGCQDA
;
A
#
# COMPACT_ATOMS: atom_id res chain seq x y z
N MET A 1 21.24 -35.54 66.77
CA MET A 1 21.77 -34.36 66.03
C MET A 1 21.79 -34.71 64.54
N LYS A 2 21.42 -33.74 63.66
CA LYS A 2 21.95 -33.47 62.29
C LYS A 2 22.33 -34.66 61.38
N THR A 3 22.07 -34.75 60.07
CA THR A 3 21.46 -33.90 59.00
C THR A 3 21.41 -34.80 57.74
N SER A 4 20.58 -34.63 56.70
CA SER A 4 19.58 -33.63 56.30
C SER A 4 18.56 -34.30 55.35
N LEU A 5 17.45 -33.62 55.04
CA LEU A 5 16.73 -33.85 53.77
C LEU A 5 17.28 -32.89 52.71
N ILE A 6 17.59 -33.40 51.51
CA ILE A 6 17.81 -32.57 50.32
C ILE A 6 16.49 -32.51 49.57
N LEU A 7 15.75 -31.42 49.72
CA LEU A 7 14.55 -31.14 48.94
C LEU A 7 14.97 -30.41 47.66
N SER A 8 15.16 -31.15 46.57
CA SER A 8 15.45 -30.58 45.25
C SER A 8 14.25 -29.82 44.72
N ALA A 9 14.22 -28.50 44.91
CA ALA A 9 13.24 -27.62 44.29
C ALA A 9 13.51 -27.52 42.78
N LEU A 10 12.75 -28.29 41.98
CA LEU A 10 12.72 -28.11 40.53
C LEU A 10 11.98 -26.80 40.21
N LEU A 11 12.73 -25.69 40.17
CA LEU A 11 12.20 -24.40 39.74
C LEU A 11 12.02 -24.45 38.22
N ALA A 12 10.84 -24.86 37.77
CA ALA A 12 10.48 -24.79 36.36
C ALA A 12 10.42 -23.32 35.94
N LEU A 13 11.49 -22.83 35.30
CA LEU A 13 11.41 -21.62 34.49
C LEU A 13 10.51 -21.92 33.29
N VAL A 14 9.21 -21.71 33.48
CA VAL A 14 8.30 -21.45 32.36
C VAL A 14 8.68 -20.07 31.83
N GLY A 15 9.68 -20.05 30.96
CA GLY A 15 9.94 -18.89 30.11
C GLY A 15 8.71 -18.69 29.26
N SER A 16 7.88 -17.71 29.60
CA SER A 16 6.71 -17.34 28.80
C SER A 16 7.20 -16.91 27.43
N ALA A 17 7.10 -17.82 26.45
CA ALA A 17 7.28 -17.47 25.05
C ALA A 17 6.27 -16.37 24.72
N VAL A 18 6.77 -15.15 24.51
CA VAL A 18 5.94 -14.02 24.12
C VAL A 18 5.44 -14.34 22.72
N ALA A 19 4.15 -14.65 22.60
CA ALA A 19 3.55 -14.95 21.30
C ALA A 19 3.74 -13.76 20.35
N ALA A 20 4.15 -14.05 19.11
CA ALA A 20 4.37 -13.05 18.08
C ALA A 20 3.12 -12.15 17.92
N LYS A 21 3.35 -10.84 17.86
CA LYS A 21 2.26 -9.87 17.69
C LYS A 21 1.69 -9.92 16.27
N PRO A 22 0.39 -9.62 16.07
CA PRO A 22 -0.19 -9.47 14.75
C PRO A 22 0.60 -8.50 13.84
N PHE A 23 0.93 -8.98 12.63
CA PHE A 23 1.41 -8.17 11.52
C PHE A 23 0.39 -8.29 10.39
N LEU A 24 -0.30 -7.18 10.08
CA LEU A 24 -1.37 -7.09 9.10
C LEU A 24 -0.84 -6.47 7.81
N CYS A 25 -0.73 -7.27 6.75
CA CYS A 25 -0.20 -6.87 5.47
C CYS A 25 -1.32 -6.54 4.49
N TYR A 26 -1.49 -5.27 4.12
CA TYR A 26 -2.37 -4.89 3.01
C TYR A 26 -1.68 -5.26 1.69
N TRP A 27 -2.45 -5.78 0.74
CA TRP A 27 -2.00 -6.12 -0.60
C TRP A 27 -2.93 -5.48 -1.63
N GLU A 28 -2.38 -4.63 -2.49
CA GLU A 28 -3.13 -3.88 -3.48
C GLU A 28 -3.44 -4.74 -4.71
N PHE A 29 -4.71 -5.01 -5.03
CA PHE A 29 -5.05 -5.85 -6.20
C PHE A 29 -4.54 -5.25 -7.52
N TRP A 30 -4.40 -3.92 -7.59
CA TRP A 30 -3.88 -3.21 -8.76
C TRP A 30 -2.34 -3.27 -8.86
N GLY A 31 -1.65 -3.72 -7.82
CA GLY A 31 -0.20 -3.87 -7.80
C GLY A 31 0.35 -4.84 -8.85
N VAL A 32 -0.48 -5.73 -9.39
CA VAL A 32 -0.10 -6.64 -10.50
C VAL A 32 0.05 -5.93 -11.84
N TYR A 33 -0.54 -4.74 -12.02
CA TYR A 33 -0.49 -3.97 -13.26
C TYR A 33 0.78 -3.12 -13.40
N ARG A 34 1.65 -3.10 -12.38
CA ARG A 34 2.97 -2.47 -12.43
C ARG A 34 3.85 -3.14 -13.49
N ALA A 35 4.85 -2.42 -13.99
CA ALA A 35 5.86 -3.02 -14.87
C ALA A 35 6.75 -4.01 -14.09
N ASP A 36 7.29 -5.02 -14.77
CA ASP A 36 8.32 -5.88 -14.18
C ASP A 36 9.60 -5.06 -13.89
N PRO A 37 10.33 -5.36 -12.80
CA PRO A 37 10.14 -6.46 -11.84
C PRO A 37 9.12 -6.18 -10.72
N HIS A 38 8.46 -5.02 -10.71
CA HIS A 38 7.71 -4.47 -9.58
C HIS A 38 6.24 -4.95 -9.45
N LYS A 39 5.82 -5.93 -10.27
CA LYS A 39 4.49 -6.56 -10.15
C LYS A 39 4.30 -7.20 -8.79
N GLY A 40 3.32 -6.71 -8.03
CA GLY A 40 2.91 -7.27 -6.75
C GLY A 40 2.05 -8.52 -6.89
N THR A 41 2.58 -9.60 -7.45
CA THR A 41 1.83 -10.85 -7.63
C THR A 41 1.69 -11.62 -6.31
N ILE A 42 0.58 -12.36 -6.17
CA ILE A 42 0.19 -13.03 -4.91
C ILE A 42 1.22 -14.09 -4.47
N ASP A 43 1.90 -14.74 -5.41
CA ASP A 43 2.92 -15.76 -5.16
C ASP A 43 4.15 -15.21 -4.41
N LYS A 44 4.42 -13.90 -4.53
CA LYS A 44 5.53 -13.19 -3.86
C LYS A 44 5.23 -12.76 -2.43
N ILE A 45 3.99 -12.87 -1.95
CA ILE A 45 3.63 -12.41 -0.60
C ILE A 45 4.41 -13.22 0.45
N PRO A 46 5.14 -12.59 1.40
CA PRO A 46 5.95 -13.28 2.39
C PRO A 46 5.08 -13.86 3.52
N VAL A 47 4.47 -15.00 3.25
CA VAL A 47 3.48 -15.70 4.10
C VAL A 47 3.97 -16.05 5.50
N ASN A 48 5.28 -16.06 5.74
CA ASN A 48 5.88 -16.35 7.04
C ASN A 48 6.19 -15.08 7.87
N LEU A 49 6.16 -13.90 7.25
CA LEU A 49 6.27 -12.61 7.92
C LEU A 49 4.88 -12.08 8.32
N CYS A 50 3.94 -12.11 7.38
CA CYS A 50 2.58 -11.62 7.59
C CYS A 50 1.75 -12.63 8.41
N THR A 51 1.12 -12.19 9.50
CA THR A 51 0.16 -13.04 10.23
C THR A 51 -1.25 -12.92 9.66
N HIS A 52 -1.55 -11.78 9.05
CA HIS A 52 -2.78 -11.52 8.29
C HIS A 52 -2.40 -10.89 6.94
N VAL A 53 -3.08 -11.29 5.87
CA VAL A 53 -3.05 -10.61 4.57
C VAL A 53 -4.45 -10.08 4.27
N ILE A 54 -4.53 -8.82 3.85
CA ILE A 54 -5.76 -8.08 3.59
C ILE A 54 -5.80 -7.75 2.09
N TYR A 55 -6.78 -8.31 1.38
CA TYR A 55 -7.07 -7.96 -0.02
C TYR A 55 -7.66 -6.55 -0.08
N SER A 56 -6.99 -5.64 -0.78
CA SER A 56 -7.40 -4.25 -0.91
C SER A 56 -7.62 -3.89 -2.38
N PHE A 57 -8.85 -3.56 -2.82
CA PHE A 57 -10.13 -3.52 -2.11
C PHE A 57 -11.26 -4.18 -2.90
N VAL A 58 -12.33 -4.51 -2.19
CA VAL A 58 -13.68 -4.58 -2.79
C VAL A 58 -14.39 -3.24 -2.67
N GLY A 59 -15.43 -3.03 -3.47
CA GLY A 59 -16.19 -1.77 -3.49
C GLY A 59 -17.61 -1.91 -2.98
N LEU A 60 -18.30 -0.78 -2.86
CA LEU A 60 -19.74 -0.73 -2.60
C LEU A 60 -20.52 -0.45 -3.89
N ASP A 61 -21.53 -1.28 -4.19
CA ASP A 61 -22.54 -0.96 -5.19
C ASP A 61 -23.66 -0.13 -4.55
N GLU A 62 -23.84 1.10 -5.05
CA GLU A 62 -24.76 2.09 -4.46
C GLU A 62 -26.24 1.81 -4.78
N ASN A 63 -26.51 1.06 -5.86
CA ASN A 63 -27.88 0.74 -6.29
C ASN A 63 -28.47 -0.40 -5.44
N SER A 64 -27.67 -1.44 -5.23
CA SER A 64 -28.05 -2.64 -4.48
C SER A 64 -27.73 -2.54 -2.98
N ASN A 65 -26.78 -1.68 -2.59
CA ASN A 65 -26.15 -1.65 -1.26
C ASN A 65 -25.44 -2.98 -0.94
N THR A 66 -24.61 -3.48 -1.86
CA THR A 66 -23.89 -4.75 -1.70
C THR A 66 -22.40 -4.64 -2.05
N VAL A 67 -21.60 -5.61 -1.60
CA VAL A 67 -20.19 -5.74 -2.00
C VAL A 67 -20.08 -6.02 -3.50
N LYS A 68 -19.23 -5.27 -4.22
CA LYS A 68 -18.91 -5.46 -5.64
C LYS A 68 -17.41 -5.63 -5.88
N PRO A 69 -16.98 -6.27 -6.98
CA PRO A 69 -15.61 -6.14 -7.46
C PRO A 69 -15.27 -4.68 -7.82
N LEU A 70 -14.02 -4.30 -7.57
CA LEU A 70 -13.38 -3.17 -8.25
C LEU A 70 -12.61 -3.63 -9.50
N ASP A 71 -12.14 -4.89 -9.49
CA ASP A 71 -11.61 -5.62 -10.65
C ASP A 71 -12.47 -6.88 -10.84
N SER A 72 -13.37 -6.86 -11.83
CA SER A 72 -14.32 -7.95 -12.08
C SER A 72 -13.69 -9.17 -12.75
N GLU A 73 -12.53 -9.02 -13.38
CA GLU A 73 -11.84 -10.11 -14.08
C GLU A 73 -10.99 -10.92 -13.12
N ARG A 74 -10.43 -10.29 -12.08
CA ARG A 74 -9.47 -10.93 -11.17
C ARG A 74 -9.92 -11.17 -9.74
N MET A 75 -10.90 -10.44 -9.20
CA MET A 75 -11.26 -10.59 -7.77
C MET A 75 -11.58 -12.05 -7.38
N ASP A 76 -12.21 -12.84 -8.26
CA ASP A 76 -12.57 -14.23 -7.94
C ASP A 76 -11.34 -15.17 -7.89
N SER A 77 -10.36 -14.97 -8.77
CA SER A 77 -9.11 -15.74 -8.80
C SER A 77 -8.12 -15.26 -7.73
N ASP A 78 -7.98 -13.95 -7.53
CA ASP A 78 -7.12 -13.35 -6.51
C ASP A 78 -7.50 -13.82 -5.10
N LEU A 79 -8.77 -13.73 -4.73
CA LEU A 79 -9.23 -14.15 -3.40
C LEU A 79 -8.99 -15.64 -3.17
N ARG A 80 -9.14 -16.49 -4.20
CA ARG A 80 -8.79 -17.92 -4.11
C ARG A 80 -7.29 -18.16 -4.00
N ALA A 81 -6.47 -17.43 -4.75
CA ALA A 81 -5.01 -17.53 -4.66
C ALA A 81 -4.51 -17.08 -3.27
N LEU A 82 -5.06 -16.00 -2.72
CA LEU A 82 -4.80 -15.57 -1.34
C LEU A 82 -5.24 -16.63 -0.31
N ARG A 83 -6.42 -17.26 -0.47
CA ARG A 83 -6.80 -18.41 0.37
C ARG A 83 -5.80 -19.57 0.25
N ALA A 84 -5.32 -19.86 -0.95
CA ALA A 84 -4.37 -20.95 -1.20
C ALA A 84 -3.01 -20.72 -0.53
N LEU A 85 -2.60 -19.47 -0.23
CA LEU A 85 -1.40 -19.18 0.57
C LEU A 85 -1.43 -19.85 1.96
N LYS A 86 -2.61 -20.18 2.49
CA LYS A 86 -2.75 -20.93 3.76
C LYS A 86 -2.27 -22.39 3.67
N GLN A 87 -2.00 -22.90 2.47
CA GLN A 87 -1.31 -24.18 2.27
C GLN A 87 0.19 -24.07 2.59
N LYS A 88 0.79 -22.88 2.39
CA LYS A 88 2.18 -22.58 2.80
C LYS A 88 2.27 -22.25 4.31
N ASN A 89 1.28 -21.53 4.85
CA ASN A 89 1.19 -21.22 6.28
C ASN A 89 -0.26 -21.34 6.78
N SER A 90 -0.60 -22.42 7.48
CA SER A 90 -1.96 -22.67 7.98
C SER A 90 -2.43 -21.71 9.07
N ALA A 91 -1.50 -21.00 9.74
CA ALA A 91 -1.82 -19.99 10.75
C ALA A 91 -2.31 -18.68 10.12
N LEU A 92 -1.84 -18.36 8.91
CA LEU A 92 -2.15 -17.13 8.15
C LEU A 92 -3.65 -16.85 8.11
N LYS A 93 -4.03 -15.58 8.32
CA LYS A 93 -5.40 -15.09 8.15
C LYS A 93 -5.52 -14.35 6.82
N VAL A 94 -6.60 -14.61 6.08
CA VAL A 94 -6.90 -13.88 4.84
C VAL A 94 -8.21 -13.13 5.02
N ILE A 95 -8.14 -11.82 4.87
CA ILE A 95 -9.21 -10.84 5.05
C ILE A 95 -9.41 -10.08 3.73
N ALA A 96 -10.58 -9.48 3.52
CA ALA A 96 -10.79 -8.49 2.46
C ALA A 96 -11.26 -7.16 3.07
N ALA A 97 -10.72 -6.05 2.56
CA ALA A 97 -11.10 -4.70 2.94
C ALA A 97 -12.06 -4.09 1.91
N ILE A 98 -13.00 -3.27 2.38
CA ILE A 98 -13.89 -2.44 1.55
C ILE A 98 -13.64 -0.96 1.80
N GLY A 99 -13.56 -0.18 0.71
CA GLY A 99 -13.34 1.26 0.77
C GLY A 99 -11.98 1.65 0.22
N GLY A 100 -11.21 2.39 1.01
CA GLY A 100 -9.98 3.05 0.57
C GLY A 100 -10.22 4.40 -0.12
N TRP A 101 -9.19 5.22 -0.16
CA TRP A 101 -9.22 6.60 -0.64
C TRP A 101 -9.90 6.77 -2.01
N GLY A 102 -9.54 5.93 -2.99
CA GLY A 102 -10.00 5.99 -4.37
C GLY A 102 -11.45 5.52 -4.60
N GLU A 103 -12.03 4.78 -3.65
CA GLU A 103 -13.41 4.30 -3.76
C GLU A 103 -14.41 5.43 -3.41
N GLY A 104 -14.02 6.33 -2.50
CA GLY A 104 -14.73 7.58 -2.17
C GLY A 104 -15.76 7.43 -1.02
N ALA A 105 -15.87 8.46 -0.17
CA ALA A 105 -16.54 8.31 1.14
C ALA A 105 -18.06 8.51 1.15
N ALA A 106 -18.59 9.39 0.29
CA ALA A 106 -19.98 9.84 0.37
C ALA A 106 -21.02 8.70 0.27
N LYS A 107 -20.69 7.61 -0.42
CA LYS A 107 -21.54 6.43 -0.54
C LYS A 107 -21.70 5.64 0.76
N TYR A 108 -20.68 5.62 1.61
CA TYR A 108 -20.75 4.97 2.92
C TYR A 108 -21.64 5.79 3.87
N SER A 109 -21.59 7.12 3.81
CA SER A 109 -22.53 7.98 4.55
C SER A 109 -23.98 7.68 4.12
N ARG A 110 -24.26 7.62 2.81
CA ARG A 110 -25.56 7.18 2.25
C ARG A 110 -25.96 5.79 2.75
N LEU A 111 -25.08 4.80 2.67
CA LEU A 111 -25.30 3.43 3.15
C LEU A 111 -25.73 3.40 4.62
N VAL A 112 -24.96 4.05 5.51
CA VAL A 112 -25.21 3.95 6.95
C VAL A 112 -26.35 4.83 7.45
N SER A 113 -26.81 5.80 6.64
CA SER A 113 -27.99 6.62 6.95
C SER A 113 -29.33 5.87 6.91
N ASN A 114 -29.36 4.61 6.47
CA ASN A 114 -30.59 3.81 6.38
C ASN A 114 -30.36 2.36 6.84
N THR A 115 -31.08 1.93 7.88
CA THR A 115 -30.98 0.57 8.45
C THR A 115 -31.22 -0.53 7.40
N ALA A 116 -32.15 -0.36 6.47
CA ALA A 116 -32.42 -1.36 5.43
C ALA A 116 -31.29 -1.46 4.40
N SER A 117 -30.56 -0.36 4.17
CA SER A 117 -29.34 -0.37 3.35
C SER A 117 -28.19 -1.07 4.08
N ILE A 118 -28.01 -0.80 5.38
CA ILE A 118 -27.07 -1.54 6.25
C ILE A 118 -27.38 -3.04 6.23
N ASP A 119 -28.65 -3.44 6.36
CA ASP A 119 -29.04 -4.86 6.41
C ASP A 119 -28.72 -5.60 5.11
N LYS A 120 -28.98 -4.99 3.94
CA LYS A 120 -28.55 -5.52 2.63
C LYS A 120 -27.04 -5.67 2.54
N PHE A 121 -26.31 -4.64 2.96
CA PHE A 121 -24.85 -4.66 2.90
C PHE A 121 -24.26 -5.73 3.81
N VAL A 122 -24.69 -5.81 5.07
CA VAL A 122 -24.26 -6.81 6.05
C VAL A 122 -24.56 -8.23 5.58
N ALA A 123 -25.73 -8.47 4.97
CA ALA A 123 -26.04 -9.75 4.34
C ALA A 123 -25.05 -10.08 3.20
N SER A 124 -24.78 -9.12 2.30
CA SER A 124 -23.82 -9.32 1.21
C SER A 124 -22.39 -9.56 1.68
N VAL A 125 -21.94 -8.88 2.74
CA VAL A 125 -20.61 -9.10 3.36
C VAL A 125 -20.52 -10.51 3.95
N LYS A 126 -21.58 -10.99 4.63
CA LYS A 126 -21.64 -12.35 5.16
C LYS A 126 -21.54 -13.40 4.05
N ASP A 127 -22.30 -13.22 2.97
CA ASP A 127 -22.27 -14.14 1.83
C ASP A 127 -20.93 -14.07 1.07
N PHE A 128 -20.32 -12.89 0.96
CA PHE A 128 -18.99 -12.69 0.39
C PHE A 128 -17.89 -13.40 1.21
N VAL A 129 -17.83 -13.15 2.53
CA VAL A 129 -16.89 -13.80 3.46
C VAL A 129 -17.07 -15.32 3.44
N LYS A 130 -18.31 -15.81 3.30
CA LYS A 130 -18.58 -17.23 3.14
C LYS A 130 -18.12 -17.78 1.78
N LYS A 131 -18.42 -17.09 0.66
CA LYS A 131 -18.08 -17.52 -0.70
C LYS A 131 -16.58 -17.77 -0.88
N TYR A 132 -15.75 -16.87 -0.36
CA TYR A 132 -14.29 -16.95 -0.47
C TYR A 132 -13.63 -17.52 0.81
N GLU A 133 -14.41 -18.11 1.72
CA GLU A 133 -13.96 -18.73 2.97
C GLU A 133 -13.06 -17.84 3.86
N LEU A 134 -13.16 -16.51 3.73
CA LEU A 134 -12.26 -15.55 4.37
C LEU A 134 -12.27 -15.70 5.91
N ASP A 135 -11.15 -15.39 6.55
CA ASP A 135 -11.03 -15.41 8.01
C ASP A 135 -11.64 -14.14 8.64
N GLY A 136 -11.90 -13.10 7.85
CA GLY A 136 -12.53 -11.87 8.32
C GLY A 136 -12.84 -10.85 7.23
N PHE A 137 -13.26 -9.66 7.67
CA PHE A 137 -13.58 -8.51 6.85
C PHE A 137 -13.06 -7.22 7.50
N ASP A 138 -12.67 -6.25 6.68
CA ASP A 138 -12.05 -4.99 7.10
C ASP A 138 -12.79 -3.80 6.48
N LEU A 139 -12.90 -2.70 7.22
CA LEU A 139 -13.71 -1.54 6.85
C LEU A 139 -12.86 -0.28 6.75
N ASP A 140 -12.68 0.22 5.54
CA ASP A 140 -11.75 1.31 5.21
C ASP A 140 -12.53 2.51 4.65
N TRP A 141 -13.54 2.95 5.39
CA TRP A 141 -14.31 4.14 5.06
C TRP A 141 -13.47 5.39 5.38
N GLU A 142 -13.07 6.11 4.33
CA GLU A 142 -12.23 7.31 4.41
C GLU A 142 -12.96 8.63 4.08
N PHE A 143 -13.66 9.31 4.99
CA PHE A 143 -13.82 9.03 6.42
C PHE A 143 -15.26 9.31 6.91
N PRO A 144 -15.75 8.62 7.96
CA PRO A 144 -16.98 9.00 8.63
C PRO A 144 -16.90 10.43 9.16
N GLY A 145 -17.97 11.22 8.97
CA GLY A 145 -18.05 12.61 9.45
C GLY A 145 -17.22 13.63 8.67
N ALA A 146 -16.48 13.21 7.64
CA ALA A 146 -15.67 14.07 6.80
C ALA A 146 -16.53 14.80 5.74
N THR A 147 -16.97 16.01 6.03
CA THR A 147 -17.79 16.82 5.10
C THR A 147 -17.06 17.11 3.78
N ASP A 148 -15.74 17.28 3.81
CA ASP A 148 -14.85 17.41 2.65
C ASP A 148 -14.77 16.15 1.77
N ARG A 149 -15.24 15.00 2.27
CA ARG A 149 -15.36 13.72 1.54
C ARG A 149 -16.82 13.30 1.33
N GLY A 150 -17.78 14.18 1.65
CA GLY A 150 -19.22 13.93 1.53
C GLY A 150 -19.84 13.12 2.67
N GLY A 151 -19.18 13.05 3.84
CA GLY A 151 -19.74 12.53 5.08
C GLY A 151 -20.53 13.56 5.88
N SER A 152 -21.13 13.12 6.99
CA SER A 152 -22.00 13.90 7.86
C SER A 152 -21.79 13.58 9.35
N PRO A 153 -22.10 14.49 10.31
CA PRO A 153 -21.90 14.20 11.73
C PRO A 153 -22.67 12.98 12.29
N SER A 154 -23.75 12.55 11.63
CA SER A 154 -24.50 11.34 12.05
C SER A 154 -23.77 10.04 11.72
N ASP A 155 -22.83 10.07 10.77
CA ASP A 155 -21.95 8.96 10.40
C ASP A 155 -21.29 8.32 11.62
N LYS A 156 -20.88 9.13 12.61
CA LYS A 156 -20.21 8.66 13.83
C LYS A 156 -21.06 7.68 14.64
N ALA A 157 -22.37 7.92 14.74
CA ALA A 157 -23.30 7.01 15.40
C ALA A 157 -23.71 5.85 14.46
N ASN A 158 -23.92 6.15 13.18
CA ASN A 158 -24.37 5.18 12.19
C ASN A 158 -23.29 4.10 11.88
N LEU A 159 -22.01 4.45 11.95
CA LEU A 159 -20.88 3.52 11.90
C LEU A 159 -20.96 2.47 13.01
N ILE A 160 -21.36 2.84 14.23
CA ILE A 160 -21.54 1.88 15.33
C ILE A 160 -22.69 0.91 15.05
N THR A 161 -23.77 1.39 14.42
CA THR A 161 -24.87 0.53 13.96
C THR A 161 -24.40 -0.47 12.91
N LEU A 162 -23.59 -0.03 11.93
CA LEU A 162 -22.99 -0.91 10.93
C LEU A 162 -22.06 -1.95 11.57
N LEU A 163 -21.09 -1.53 12.38
CA LEU A 163 -20.10 -2.42 13.00
C LEU A 163 -20.75 -3.49 13.88
N LYS A 164 -21.80 -3.14 14.65
CA LYS A 164 -22.54 -4.12 15.47
C LYS A 164 -23.22 -5.18 14.60
N LYS A 165 -23.92 -4.77 13.55
CA LYS A 165 -24.58 -5.70 12.61
C LYS A 165 -23.56 -6.57 11.85
N LEU A 166 -22.41 -6.02 11.46
CA LEU A 166 -21.30 -6.80 10.89
C LEU A 166 -20.79 -7.85 11.88
N ARG A 167 -20.56 -7.48 13.15
CA ARG A 167 -20.12 -8.42 14.20
C ARG A 167 -21.14 -9.54 14.44
N GLU A 168 -22.43 -9.22 14.47
CA GLU A 168 -23.52 -10.20 14.61
C GLU A 168 -23.61 -11.15 13.40
N ALA A 169 -23.37 -10.65 12.19
CA ALA A 169 -23.41 -11.43 10.96
C ALA A 169 -22.17 -12.31 10.72
N LEU A 170 -21.03 -11.96 11.34
CA LEU A 170 -19.73 -12.60 11.18
C LEU A 170 -19.20 -13.25 12.49
N PRO A 171 -19.95 -14.17 13.13
CA PRO A 171 -19.52 -14.81 14.37
C PRO A 171 -18.28 -15.68 14.15
N GLY A 172 -17.28 -15.53 15.03
CA GLY A 172 -16.01 -16.28 14.95
C GLY A 172 -15.08 -15.87 13.80
N LYS A 173 -15.43 -14.84 13.03
CA LYS A 173 -14.57 -14.21 12.02
C LYS A 173 -13.96 -12.93 12.56
N LEU A 174 -12.83 -12.52 11.99
CA LEU A 174 -12.22 -11.23 12.29
C LEU A 174 -13.05 -10.09 11.69
N LEU A 175 -13.21 -9.01 12.45
CA LEU A 175 -13.73 -7.73 11.96
C LEU A 175 -12.73 -6.66 12.35
N THR A 176 -12.10 -6.02 11.37
CA THR A 176 -11.15 -4.91 11.59
C THR A 176 -11.65 -3.62 10.94
N ILE A 177 -10.95 -2.52 11.16
CA ILE A 177 -11.29 -1.20 10.63
C ILE A 177 -10.01 -0.37 10.45
N ALA A 178 -9.75 0.15 9.25
CA ALA A 178 -8.75 1.19 9.07
C ALA A 178 -9.28 2.56 9.50
N VAL A 179 -8.47 3.32 10.23
CA VAL A 179 -8.92 4.57 10.84
C VAL A 179 -7.91 5.71 10.70
N ALA A 180 -8.42 6.93 10.59
CA ALA A 180 -7.62 8.14 10.42
C ALA A 180 -6.70 8.43 11.63
N GLY A 181 -5.50 8.94 11.34
CA GLY A 181 -4.57 9.44 12.35
C GLY A 181 -4.94 10.79 12.99
N PRO A 182 -5.30 11.84 12.22
CA PRO A 182 -5.50 13.19 12.78
C PRO A 182 -6.65 13.33 13.78
N GLN A 183 -6.39 14.01 14.92
CA GLN A 183 -7.35 14.18 16.02
C GLN A 183 -8.74 14.69 15.58
N TYR A 184 -8.79 15.65 14.65
CA TYR A 184 -10.07 16.21 14.17
C TYR A 184 -10.92 15.16 13.41
N ARG A 185 -10.29 14.15 12.78
CA ARG A 185 -10.99 13.00 12.19
C ARG A 185 -11.50 12.06 13.28
N ILE A 186 -10.67 11.76 14.30
CA ILE A 186 -11.05 10.95 15.46
C ILE A 186 -12.31 11.52 16.12
N ASP A 187 -12.29 12.82 16.43
CA ASP A 187 -13.37 13.52 17.12
C ASP A 187 -14.66 13.58 16.28
N GLY A 188 -14.55 13.87 14.99
CA GLY A 188 -15.69 13.99 14.08
C GLY A 188 -16.33 12.66 13.67
N GLY A 189 -15.52 11.62 13.45
CA GLY A 189 -15.96 10.39 12.78
C GLY A 189 -16.15 9.16 13.67
N TYR A 190 -15.50 9.09 14.83
CA TYR A 190 -15.33 7.79 15.53
C TYR A 190 -15.79 7.83 16.99
N ASP A 191 -16.73 6.95 17.35
CA ASP A 191 -17.05 6.59 18.73
C ASP A 191 -16.10 5.46 19.18
N VAL A 192 -14.88 5.87 19.53
CA VAL A 192 -13.74 4.98 19.79
C VAL A 192 -14.04 3.89 20.84
N PRO A 193 -14.68 4.16 21.99
CA PRO A 193 -15.01 3.11 22.97
C PRO A 193 -15.99 2.06 22.44
N ASN A 194 -16.93 2.43 21.56
CA ASN A 194 -17.86 1.46 20.98
C ASN A 194 -17.27 0.71 19.77
N ILE A 195 -16.39 1.35 18.98
CA ILE A 195 -15.57 0.65 17.98
C ILE A 195 -14.73 -0.43 18.65
N ALA A 196 -13.95 -0.07 19.67
CA ALA A 196 -13.00 -0.97 20.34
C ALA A 196 -13.64 -2.19 21.04
N LYS A 197 -14.92 -2.08 21.43
CA LYS A 197 -15.72 -3.22 21.93
C LYS A 197 -16.22 -4.16 20.83
N THR A 198 -16.30 -3.67 19.59
CA THR A 198 -16.96 -4.35 18.47
C THR A 198 -15.97 -5.00 17.51
N VAL A 199 -14.84 -4.36 17.22
CA VAL A 199 -13.81 -4.85 16.29
C VAL A 199 -12.74 -5.69 16.99
N ASP A 200 -12.05 -6.56 16.26
CA ASP A 200 -10.91 -7.34 16.73
C ASP A 200 -9.66 -6.48 16.86
N TYR A 201 -9.38 -5.67 15.83
CA TYR A 201 -8.29 -4.70 15.78
C TYR A 201 -8.73 -3.38 15.14
N ILE A 202 -8.04 -2.30 15.51
CA ILE A 202 -8.16 -0.96 14.95
C ILE A 202 -6.83 -0.66 14.24
N ASN A 203 -6.87 -0.59 12.91
CA ASN A 203 -5.72 -0.39 12.05
C ASN A 203 -5.49 1.12 11.89
N VAL A 204 -4.68 1.70 12.76
CA VAL A 204 -4.47 3.16 12.77
C VAL A 204 -3.53 3.53 11.64
N MET A 205 -4.02 4.33 10.68
CA MET A 205 -3.21 4.86 9.59
C MET A 205 -2.31 5.99 10.12
N SER A 206 -1.23 5.59 10.79
CA SER A 206 -0.20 6.47 11.37
C SER A 206 0.87 6.90 10.36
N TYR A 207 0.47 7.07 9.12
CA TYR A 207 1.26 7.58 7.99
C TYR A 207 0.49 8.72 7.31
N ASP A 208 1.08 9.33 6.28
CA ASP A 208 0.55 10.54 5.62
C ASP A 208 0.27 11.69 6.60
N LEU A 209 1.08 11.75 7.66
CA LEU A 209 1.00 12.80 8.68
C LEU A 209 1.64 14.12 8.20
N ARG A 210 2.45 14.07 7.15
CA ARG A 210 3.04 15.20 6.41
C ARG A 210 2.97 14.90 4.92
N GLY A 211 3.06 15.93 4.07
CA GLY A 211 3.12 15.74 2.63
C GLY A 211 3.21 17.05 1.85
N PRO A 212 3.16 17.00 0.51
CA PRO A 212 3.28 18.18 -0.35
C PRO A 212 2.31 19.32 -0.03
N TRP A 213 1.15 19.00 0.56
CA TRP A 213 0.16 19.96 1.02
C TRP A 213 0.65 20.89 2.15
N ASP A 214 1.70 20.51 2.88
CA ASP A 214 2.31 21.33 3.93
C ASP A 214 3.23 22.45 3.36
N GLN A 215 3.55 22.42 2.06
CA GLN A 215 4.49 23.33 1.37
C GLN A 215 5.92 23.38 1.96
N ALA A 216 6.25 22.40 2.81
CA ALA A 216 7.57 22.23 3.40
C ALA A 216 7.86 20.73 3.61
N THR A 217 9.13 20.33 3.54
CA THR A 217 9.55 18.94 3.77
C THR A 217 9.13 18.45 5.15
N GLY A 218 8.62 17.22 5.22
CA GLY A 218 8.22 16.60 6.47
C GLY A 218 8.21 15.09 6.36
N ASN A 219 8.69 14.40 7.39
CA ASN A 219 8.61 12.95 7.43
C ASN A 219 7.17 12.52 7.78
N HIS A 220 6.45 12.01 6.78
CA HIS A 220 5.05 11.58 6.93
C HIS A 220 4.86 10.39 7.88
N VAL A 221 5.93 9.68 8.22
CA VAL A 221 6.00 8.55 9.15
C VAL A 221 6.93 8.82 10.34
N GLY A 222 7.25 10.08 10.65
CA GLY A 222 8.06 10.43 11.84
C GLY A 222 7.44 9.88 13.13
N LEU A 223 8.23 9.13 13.91
CA LEU A 223 7.78 8.52 15.17
C LEU A 223 7.40 9.59 16.20
N TYR A 224 8.25 10.61 16.28
CA TYR A 224 8.07 11.81 17.09
C TYR A 224 8.14 13.06 16.21
N GLY A 225 7.83 14.22 16.78
CA GLY A 225 7.95 15.51 16.10
C GLY A 225 7.05 16.58 16.70
N ASN A 226 7.25 17.83 16.25
CA ASN A 226 6.34 18.93 16.57
C ASN A 226 5.08 18.84 15.69
N GLY A 227 3.90 19.05 16.26
CA GLY A 227 2.62 18.93 15.57
C GLY A 227 1.99 17.55 15.74
N ILE A 228 1.77 16.83 14.63
CA ILE A 228 1.27 15.45 14.56
C ILE A 228 2.39 14.49 14.12
N SER A 229 2.50 13.33 14.77
CA SER A 229 3.48 12.25 14.56
C SER A 229 2.87 10.88 14.93
N VAL A 230 3.51 9.76 14.55
CA VAL A 230 3.01 8.39 14.80
C VAL A 230 2.69 8.18 16.29
N SER A 231 3.61 8.55 17.19
CA SER A 231 3.41 8.37 18.63
C SER A 231 2.24 9.20 19.16
N GLN A 232 2.01 10.41 18.63
CA GLN A 232 0.89 11.25 19.06
C GLN A 232 -0.44 10.72 18.54
N VAL A 233 -0.49 10.22 17.30
CA VAL A 233 -1.66 9.56 16.71
C VAL A 233 -2.08 8.33 17.52
N MET A 234 -1.14 7.44 17.84
CA MET A 234 -1.44 6.24 18.62
C MET A 234 -1.94 6.57 20.04
N GLN A 235 -1.34 7.57 20.69
CA GLN A 235 -1.79 8.01 22.03
C GLN A 235 -3.11 8.81 21.98
N ALA A 236 -3.44 9.48 20.86
CA ALA A 236 -4.75 10.11 20.66
C ALA A 236 -5.87 9.06 20.63
N TRP A 237 -5.70 7.98 19.87
CA TRP A 237 -6.62 6.84 19.85
C TRP A 237 -6.78 6.17 21.23
N ARG A 238 -5.66 5.97 21.95
CA ARG A 238 -5.69 5.45 23.33
C ARG A 238 -6.45 6.38 24.27
N LYS A 239 -6.19 7.69 24.21
CA LYS A 239 -6.87 8.73 25.01
C LYS A 239 -8.36 8.83 24.69
N ALA A 240 -8.76 8.60 23.45
CA ALA A 240 -10.16 8.53 23.03
C ALA A 240 -10.89 7.26 23.53
N GLY A 241 -10.15 6.29 24.09
CA GLY A 241 -10.72 5.12 24.78
C GLY A 241 -10.43 3.77 24.13
N ALA A 242 -9.54 3.69 23.13
CA ALA A 242 -9.11 2.41 22.56
C ALA A 242 -8.11 1.71 23.50
N PRO A 243 -8.35 0.44 23.89
CA PRO A 243 -7.37 -0.37 24.61
C PRO A 243 -6.10 -0.57 23.77
N ALA A 244 -4.91 -0.55 24.39
CA ALA A 244 -3.66 -0.73 23.67
C ALA A 244 -3.59 -2.06 22.90
N ASN A 245 -4.10 -3.15 23.50
CA ASN A 245 -4.22 -4.47 22.87
C ASN A 245 -5.30 -4.58 21.76
N LYS A 246 -5.92 -3.46 21.37
CA LYS A 246 -6.75 -3.33 20.15
C LYS A 246 -6.10 -2.48 19.06
N LEU A 247 -5.08 -1.68 19.40
CA LEU A 247 -4.45 -0.72 18.49
C LEU A 247 -3.32 -1.36 17.70
N ILE A 248 -3.45 -1.35 16.38
CA ILE A 248 -2.41 -1.75 15.43
C ILE A 248 -1.79 -0.47 14.84
N MET A 249 -0.46 -0.35 14.90
CA MET A 249 0.27 0.80 14.35
C MET A 249 0.52 0.62 12.85
N GLY A 250 0.11 1.58 12.03
CA GLY A 250 0.35 1.57 10.59
C GLY A 250 1.74 2.08 10.20
N PHE A 251 2.37 1.36 9.27
CA PHE A 251 3.63 1.66 8.58
C PHE A 251 3.36 1.87 7.09
N ALA A 252 4.16 2.69 6.42
CA ALA A 252 4.04 2.96 4.99
C ALA A 252 5.29 2.51 4.22
N PHE A 253 5.18 1.55 3.32
CA PHE A 253 6.29 1.11 2.46
C PHE A 253 6.43 1.99 1.20
N TYR A 254 6.14 3.27 1.39
CA TYR A 254 6.30 4.37 0.46
C TYR A 254 6.72 5.61 1.25
N GLY A 255 7.23 6.62 0.57
CA GLY A 255 7.57 7.92 1.14
C GLY A 255 6.79 9.04 0.46
N LYS A 256 6.59 10.15 1.19
CA LYS A 256 6.13 11.41 0.59
C LYS A 256 7.33 12.25 0.13
N SER A 257 7.33 12.58 -1.15
CA SER A 257 8.43 13.24 -1.87
C SER A 257 8.14 14.72 -2.14
N PHE A 258 9.21 15.49 -2.27
CA PHE A 258 9.19 16.95 -2.29
C PHE A 258 10.24 17.50 -3.26
N THR A 259 9.90 18.58 -3.96
CA THR A 259 10.86 19.38 -4.75
C THR A 259 11.28 20.60 -3.92
N LEU A 260 12.53 20.62 -3.47
CA LEU A 260 13.14 21.70 -2.69
C LEU A 260 13.24 22.98 -3.52
N GLN A 261 12.86 24.12 -2.92
CA GLN A 261 13.10 25.44 -3.53
C GLN A 261 14.59 25.80 -3.56
N ASN A 262 15.38 25.27 -2.62
CA ASN A 262 16.84 25.42 -2.57
C ASN A 262 17.48 24.07 -2.16
N PRO A 263 18.23 23.38 -3.04
CA PRO A 263 18.93 22.13 -2.74
C PRO A 263 19.84 22.16 -1.50
N SER A 264 20.36 23.33 -1.13
CA SER A 264 21.21 23.49 0.06
C SER A 264 20.42 23.54 1.37
N ASN A 265 19.10 23.76 1.30
CA ASN A 265 18.18 23.63 2.42
C ASN A 265 17.39 22.34 2.26
N ASN A 266 17.94 21.24 2.78
CA ASN A 266 17.45 19.87 2.61
C ASN A 266 17.07 19.19 3.94
N GLY A 267 17.00 19.96 5.04
CA GLY A 267 16.48 19.48 6.32
C GLY A 267 14.95 19.35 6.34
N ILE A 268 14.41 18.91 7.47
CA ILE A 268 12.95 18.92 7.73
C ILE A 268 12.49 20.38 7.90
N GLY A 269 11.34 20.72 7.32
CA GLY A 269 10.77 22.07 7.31
C GLY A 269 11.32 22.99 6.21
N ALA A 270 12.09 22.46 5.26
CA ALA A 270 12.59 23.22 4.11
C ALA A 270 11.44 23.54 3.13
N PRO A 271 11.29 24.79 2.62
CA PRO A 271 10.25 25.16 1.67
C PRO A 271 10.31 24.32 0.38
N ALA A 272 9.19 23.72 0.02
CA ALA A 272 9.12 22.74 -1.07
C ALA A 272 7.72 22.65 -1.70
N SER A 273 7.66 22.13 -2.93
CA SER A 273 6.43 21.66 -3.57
C SER A 273 6.42 20.12 -3.64
N ALA A 274 5.43 19.53 -4.31
CA ALA A 274 5.42 18.08 -4.56
C ALA A 274 6.71 17.62 -5.27
N GLY A 275 7.20 16.45 -4.87
CA GLY A 275 8.29 15.77 -5.58
C GLY A 275 7.85 15.34 -6.96
N GLN A 276 8.83 15.07 -7.82
CA GLN A 276 8.58 14.43 -9.11
C GLN A 276 7.95 13.04 -8.88
N ALA A 277 7.10 12.62 -9.82
CA ALA A 277 6.51 11.29 -9.81
C ALA A 277 7.61 10.21 -9.92
N GLY A 278 7.43 9.09 -9.23
CA GLY A 278 8.27 7.91 -9.40
C GLY A 278 8.04 7.25 -10.76
N GLU A 279 9.06 6.52 -11.22
CA GLU A 279 9.02 5.78 -12.48
C GLU A 279 7.93 4.69 -12.48
N VAL A 280 7.55 4.19 -11.29
CA VAL A 280 6.52 3.17 -11.04
C VAL A 280 5.37 3.72 -10.18
N SER A 281 5.62 4.66 -9.26
CA SER A 281 4.52 5.29 -8.48
C SER A 281 3.62 6.16 -9.35
N GLN A 282 4.17 6.82 -10.36
CA GLN A 282 3.49 7.71 -11.31
C GLN A 282 2.66 8.85 -10.67
N GLU A 283 2.79 9.07 -9.35
CA GLU A 283 2.13 10.14 -8.59
C GLU A 283 3.16 11.16 -8.08
N GLY A 284 2.99 12.43 -8.45
CA GLY A 284 3.82 13.52 -7.95
C GLY A 284 3.67 13.67 -6.43
N GLY A 285 4.78 13.55 -5.71
CA GLY A 285 4.79 13.59 -4.25
C GLY A 285 4.75 12.23 -3.53
N THR A 286 4.78 11.11 -4.26
CA THR A 286 4.88 9.75 -3.70
C THR A 286 6.00 8.97 -4.38
N LEU A 287 6.79 8.22 -3.61
CA LEU A 287 7.75 7.22 -4.12
C LEU A 287 7.58 5.92 -3.31
N PHE A 288 7.56 4.77 -3.95
CA PHE A 288 7.55 3.47 -3.26
C PHE A 288 8.93 3.14 -2.66
N TYR A 289 9.01 2.27 -1.65
CA TYR A 289 10.28 2.01 -0.98
C TYR A 289 11.37 1.51 -1.94
N TYR A 290 11.02 0.61 -2.88
CA TYR A 290 11.97 0.15 -3.90
C TYR A 290 12.49 1.29 -4.82
N GLU A 291 11.69 2.33 -5.09
CA GLU A 291 12.13 3.50 -5.86
C GLU A 291 13.09 4.39 -5.06
N ILE A 292 12.91 4.46 -3.73
CA ILE A 292 13.72 5.24 -2.81
C ILE A 292 15.06 4.55 -2.56
N CYS A 293 15.06 3.24 -2.28
CA CYS A 293 16.29 2.51 -2.02
C CYS A 293 17.13 2.31 -3.30
N GLU A 294 16.52 2.25 -4.48
CA GLU A 294 17.21 2.34 -5.77
C GLU A 294 17.96 3.69 -5.89
N ARG A 295 17.27 4.81 -5.64
CA ARG A 295 17.87 6.15 -5.67
C ARG A 295 19.06 6.30 -4.75
N ILE A 296 18.98 5.73 -3.53
CA ILE A 296 20.07 5.75 -2.55
C ILE A 296 21.24 4.86 -2.99
N SER A 297 20.95 3.62 -3.39
CA SER A 297 21.99 2.62 -3.69
C SER A 297 22.69 2.80 -5.04
N LYS A 298 22.01 3.38 -6.05
CA LYS A 298 22.48 3.44 -7.45
C LYS A 298 22.55 4.84 -8.04
N ARG A 299 21.76 5.80 -7.56
CA ARG A 299 21.71 7.20 -8.09
C ARG A 299 22.29 8.24 -7.13
N GLY A 300 23.00 7.82 -6.09
CA GLY A 300 23.78 8.69 -5.22
C GLY A 300 22.95 9.61 -4.30
N TRP A 301 21.66 9.31 -4.07
CA TRP A 301 20.89 10.02 -3.06
C TRP A 301 21.46 9.78 -1.67
N LYS A 302 21.50 10.84 -0.85
CA LYS A 302 22.01 10.80 0.51
C LYS A 302 20.89 10.47 1.48
N ARG A 303 20.98 9.33 2.17
CA ARG A 303 20.19 9.03 3.37
C ARG A 303 20.65 9.90 4.53
N VAL A 304 19.71 10.42 5.30
CA VAL A 304 19.92 10.99 6.64
C VAL A 304 18.91 10.37 7.59
N PHE A 305 19.36 9.95 8.77
CA PHE A 305 18.46 9.58 9.86
C PHE A 305 18.25 10.79 10.77
N ASP A 306 17.00 11.22 10.95
CA ASP A 306 16.70 12.35 11.83
C ASP A 306 16.42 11.87 13.26
N ASP A 307 17.34 12.20 14.17
CA ASP A 307 17.31 11.75 15.55
C ASP A 307 16.11 12.30 16.35
N ALA A 308 15.55 13.44 15.94
CA ALA A 308 14.43 14.09 16.62
C ALA A 308 13.09 13.40 16.31
N THR A 309 12.87 13.02 15.06
CA THR A 309 11.67 12.29 14.61
C THR A 309 11.81 10.77 14.68
N LYS A 310 13.05 10.25 14.77
CA LYS A 310 13.39 8.82 14.64
C LYS A 310 12.87 8.20 13.34
N GLY A 311 12.93 8.97 12.26
CA GLY A 311 12.59 8.54 10.91
C GLY A 311 13.63 9.00 9.89
N PRO A 312 13.90 8.20 8.84
CA PRO A 312 14.84 8.57 7.80
C PRO A 312 14.22 9.56 6.80
N TYR A 313 15.09 10.32 6.14
CA TYR A 313 14.79 10.95 4.87
C TYR A 313 15.96 10.76 3.91
N ALA A 314 15.72 10.96 2.62
CA ALA A 314 16.76 10.92 1.60
C ALA A 314 16.60 12.06 0.61
N PHE A 315 17.69 12.53 0.03
CA PHE A 315 17.66 13.60 -0.97
C PHE A 315 18.75 13.46 -2.03
N GLY A 316 18.47 13.99 -3.21
CA GLY A 316 19.39 14.05 -4.35
C GLY A 316 18.97 15.19 -5.27
N GLU A 317 19.93 15.96 -5.79
CA GLU A 317 19.66 17.18 -6.55
C GLU A 317 18.73 18.14 -5.78
N ASN A 318 17.55 18.47 -6.32
CA ASN A 318 16.51 19.23 -5.63
C ASN A 318 15.34 18.36 -5.11
N GLN A 319 15.46 17.03 -5.14
CA GLN A 319 14.43 16.10 -4.68
C GLN A 319 14.71 15.61 -3.26
N TRP A 320 13.66 15.44 -2.47
CA TRP A 320 13.69 15.01 -1.07
C TRP A 320 12.55 14.02 -0.80
N VAL A 321 12.74 13.03 0.07
CA VAL A 321 11.68 12.07 0.46
C VAL A 321 11.82 11.67 1.93
N GLY A 322 10.71 11.68 2.67
CA GLY A 322 10.59 11.11 4.02
C GLY A 322 9.83 9.80 3.95
N TYR A 323 10.34 8.73 4.57
CA TYR A 323 9.93 7.35 4.31
C TYR A 323 10.24 6.41 5.51
N GLU A 324 9.94 5.11 5.38
CA GLU A 324 10.33 4.06 6.34
C GLU A 324 11.67 3.40 5.97
N ASP A 325 12.48 3.07 6.97
CA ASP A 325 13.56 2.09 6.81
C ASP A 325 13.74 1.21 8.05
N VAL A 326 14.65 0.23 7.96
CA VAL A 326 14.95 -0.75 9.02
C VAL A 326 15.29 -0.09 10.37
N GLU A 327 15.96 1.07 10.38
CA GLU A 327 16.33 1.78 11.61
C GLU A 327 15.10 2.46 12.24
N GLY A 328 14.31 3.18 11.43
CA GLY A 328 13.04 3.78 11.88
C GLY A 328 12.01 2.75 12.34
N ILE A 329 11.91 1.62 11.63
CA ILE A 329 11.02 0.51 11.96
C ILE A 329 11.38 -0.11 13.31
N LYS A 330 12.69 -0.23 13.62
CA LYS A 330 13.12 -0.73 14.93
C LYS A 330 12.60 0.18 16.06
N HIS A 331 12.70 1.50 15.92
CA HIS A 331 12.20 2.43 16.94
C HIS A 331 10.67 2.37 17.11
N LYS A 332 9.91 2.14 16.02
CA LYS A 332 8.46 1.96 16.07
C LYS A 332 8.05 0.64 16.74
N THR A 333 8.71 -0.46 16.40
CA THR A 333 8.45 -1.77 17.02
C THR A 333 8.85 -1.81 18.49
N ASP A 334 9.95 -1.15 18.87
CA ASP A 334 10.31 -0.90 20.27
C ASP A 334 9.16 -0.15 21.00
N LEU A 335 8.53 0.86 20.37
CA LEU A 335 7.37 1.57 20.95
C LEU A 335 6.11 0.70 21.03
N ILE A 336 5.81 -0.11 20.02
CA ILE A 336 4.71 -1.09 20.03
C ILE A 336 4.84 -2.06 21.20
N ASN A 337 6.06 -2.50 21.50
CA ASN A 337 6.35 -3.38 22.62
C ASN A 337 6.24 -2.66 23.96
N LYS A 338 6.84 -1.47 24.08
CA LYS A 338 6.79 -0.64 25.30
C LYS A 338 5.37 -0.22 25.71
N GLU A 339 4.55 0.23 24.77
CA GLU A 339 3.21 0.76 25.04
C GLU A 339 2.13 -0.34 25.11
N GLY A 340 2.49 -1.60 24.81
CA GLY A 340 1.55 -2.71 24.78
C GLY A 340 0.54 -2.63 23.63
N PHE A 341 0.89 -1.96 22.53
CA PHE A 341 0.05 -1.97 21.32
C PHE A 341 -0.06 -3.38 20.75
N ALA A 342 -1.18 -3.68 20.11
CA ALA A 342 -1.52 -5.02 19.64
C ALA A 342 -0.46 -5.58 18.67
N GLY A 343 0.01 -4.75 17.73
CA GLY A 343 0.91 -5.16 16.66
C GLY A 343 1.10 -4.07 15.60
N ALA A 344 1.49 -4.46 14.38
CA ALA A 344 1.71 -3.57 13.26
C ALA A 344 0.81 -3.89 12.05
N MET A 345 0.62 -2.89 11.21
CA MET A 345 0.00 -2.97 9.90
C MET A 345 0.91 -2.30 8.88
N VAL A 346 0.92 -2.77 7.63
CA VAL A 346 1.64 -2.09 6.54
C VAL A 346 0.74 -1.79 5.35
N TRP A 347 0.87 -0.56 4.84
CA TRP A 347 0.44 -0.14 3.52
C TRP A 347 1.65 0.06 2.58
N ALA A 348 1.87 -0.74 1.55
CA ALA A 348 1.33 -2.08 1.28
C ALA A 348 2.51 -3.03 1.03
N ILE A 349 2.30 -4.34 1.21
CA ILE A 349 3.41 -5.30 1.35
C ILE A 349 4.30 -5.37 0.10
N GLU A 350 3.72 -5.24 -1.09
CA GLU A 350 4.43 -5.32 -2.36
C GLU A 350 5.19 -4.02 -2.75
N LEU A 351 5.06 -2.96 -1.95
CA LEU A 351 5.81 -1.70 -2.09
C LEU A 351 7.22 -1.79 -1.47
N ASP A 352 7.47 -2.81 -0.65
CA ASP A 352 8.81 -3.20 -0.17
C ASP A 352 9.71 -3.67 -1.33
N ASP A 353 11.00 -3.87 -1.05
CA ASP A 353 11.92 -4.50 -2.00
C ASP A 353 11.71 -6.02 -2.08
N GLN A 354 10.59 -6.42 -2.71
CA GLN A 354 10.21 -7.80 -3.00
C GLN A 354 11.26 -8.61 -3.80
N SER A 355 12.19 -7.93 -4.47
CA SER A 355 13.17 -8.54 -5.40
C SER A 355 14.61 -8.45 -4.90
N GLY A 356 14.87 -7.82 -3.75
CA GLY A 356 16.21 -7.60 -3.20
C GLY A 356 17.12 -6.69 -4.03
N VAL A 357 16.55 -5.86 -4.92
CA VAL A 357 17.33 -5.03 -5.86
C VAL A 357 18.13 -3.91 -5.19
N CYS A 358 17.86 -3.61 -3.92
CA CYS A 358 18.55 -2.62 -3.10
C CYS A 358 19.62 -3.22 -2.17
N GLY A 359 19.85 -4.54 -2.22
CA GLY A 359 20.92 -5.23 -1.48
C GLY A 359 20.63 -5.52 -0.01
N GLY A 360 19.41 -5.26 0.47
CA GLY A 360 18.96 -5.54 1.84
C GLY A 360 18.35 -6.95 2.05
N GLY A 361 18.42 -7.83 1.05
CA GLY A 361 17.57 -9.02 0.98
C GLY A 361 16.16 -8.71 0.45
N LYS A 362 15.30 -9.73 0.33
CA LYS A 362 13.89 -9.55 -0.04
C LYS A 362 13.09 -9.03 1.15
N PHE A 363 12.11 -8.18 0.88
CA PHE A 363 11.20 -7.61 1.90
C PHE A 363 11.91 -7.07 3.16
N PRO A 364 12.96 -6.23 3.04
CA PRO A 364 13.76 -5.77 4.17
C PRO A 364 12.95 -5.01 5.22
N LEU A 365 11.90 -4.27 4.82
CA LEU A 365 11.05 -3.56 5.77
C LEU A 365 10.09 -4.52 6.49
N ALA A 366 9.45 -5.45 5.79
CA ALA A 366 8.57 -6.45 6.42
C ALA A 366 9.35 -7.37 7.37
N ASN A 367 10.58 -7.74 7.00
CA ASN A 367 11.49 -8.49 7.86
C ASN A 367 11.80 -7.72 9.16
N ALA A 368 12.10 -6.42 9.06
CA ALA A 368 12.33 -5.57 10.22
C ALA A 368 11.08 -5.44 11.12
N VAL A 369 9.88 -5.30 10.53
CA VAL A 369 8.62 -5.25 11.29
C VAL A 369 8.35 -6.58 11.99
N SER A 370 8.37 -7.70 11.27
CA SER A 370 8.10 -9.04 11.81
C SER A 370 9.04 -9.38 12.98
N LYS A 371 10.35 -9.17 12.78
CA LYS A 371 11.37 -9.35 13.82
C LYS A 371 11.13 -8.48 15.06
N GLY A 372 10.77 -7.21 14.87
CA GLY A 372 10.43 -6.29 15.96
C GLY A 372 9.15 -6.66 16.71
N LEU A 373 8.27 -7.45 16.10
CA LEU A 373 7.04 -7.98 16.71
C LEU A 373 7.20 -9.37 17.36
N GLY A 374 8.41 -9.94 17.32
CA GLY A 374 8.68 -11.31 17.78
C GLY A 374 8.20 -12.41 16.83
N GLY A 375 7.96 -12.07 15.56
CA GLY A 375 7.68 -13.01 14.47
C GLY A 375 8.97 -13.55 13.82
N ASN A 376 8.80 -14.35 12.76
CA ASN A 376 9.90 -14.93 12.01
C ASN A 376 10.63 -13.86 11.16
N SER A 377 11.91 -14.11 10.85
CA SER A 377 12.58 -13.50 9.71
C SER A 377 12.60 -14.47 8.53
N ASP A 378 12.56 -13.90 7.33
CA ASP A 378 12.79 -14.53 6.04
C ASP A 378 14.13 -13.99 5.54
N ASP A 379 15.22 -14.46 6.17
CA ASP A 379 16.59 -13.98 5.95
C ASP A 379 17.22 -14.50 4.63
N GLY A 380 16.41 -15.07 3.73
CA GLY A 380 16.83 -15.47 2.38
C GLY A 380 17.91 -16.55 2.31
N LYS A 381 18.01 -17.38 3.36
CA LYS A 381 18.77 -18.63 3.32
C LYS A 381 17.83 -19.75 2.93
N ASP A 382 17.87 -20.10 1.66
CA ASP A 382 17.27 -21.36 1.19
C ASP A 382 18.06 -22.51 1.85
N GLU A 383 17.43 -23.23 2.77
CA GLU A 383 17.93 -24.50 3.32
C GLU A 383 17.55 -25.62 2.35
N ASP A 384 18.26 -25.75 1.23
CA ASP A 384 18.22 -26.91 0.32
C ASP A 384 19.45 -26.84 -0.63
N ASP A 385 20.56 -27.47 -0.24
CA ASP A 385 21.75 -27.72 -1.08
C ASP A 385 22.50 -28.96 -0.52
N ASP A 386 21.78 -30.10 -0.51
CA ASP A 386 22.26 -31.41 -0.03
C ASP A 386 21.77 -32.51 -1.01
N GLU A 387 22.16 -32.42 -2.29
CA GLU A 387 22.10 -33.55 -3.25
C GLU A 387 23.43 -33.73 -4.01
N ASP A 388 23.78 -34.98 -4.26
CA ASP A 388 25.13 -35.47 -4.59
C ASP A 388 25.72 -35.01 -5.95
N GLU A 389 27.06 -34.99 -6.02
CA GLU A 389 27.81 -34.82 -7.26
C GLU A 389 27.60 -36.01 -8.23
N ASP A 390 26.97 -35.75 -9.39
CA ASP A 390 27.11 -36.65 -10.55
C ASP A 390 27.60 -35.87 -11.78
N VAL A 391 28.79 -36.25 -12.27
CA VAL A 391 29.60 -35.44 -13.20
C VAL A 391 29.13 -35.64 -14.64
N VAL A 392 28.48 -34.61 -15.22
CA VAL A 392 28.23 -34.52 -16.66
C VAL A 392 28.97 -33.34 -17.27
N THR A 393 29.87 -33.65 -18.20
CA THR A 393 30.76 -32.68 -18.87
C THR A 393 30.00 -31.65 -19.73
N PRO A 394 30.36 -30.35 -19.70
CA PRO A 394 29.70 -29.34 -20.52
C PRO A 394 30.16 -29.37 -21.99
N SER A 395 29.19 -29.31 -22.91
CA SER A 395 29.44 -28.95 -24.32
C SER A 395 29.62 -27.43 -24.49
N PRO A 396 30.34 -26.96 -25.53
CA PRO A 396 30.77 -25.57 -25.61
C PRO A 396 29.64 -24.57 -25.95
N LYS A 397 29.71 -23.39 -25.33
CA LYS A 397 28.88 -22.22 -25.65
C LYS A 397 29.18 -21.68 -27.05
N PRO A 398 28.17 -21.20 -27.81
CA PRO A 398 28.37 -20.27 -28.92
C PRO A 398 28.67 -18.86 -28.42
N ASP A 399 29.48 -18.10 -29.17
CA ASP A 399 29.82 -16.70 -28.90
C ASP A 399 28.66 -15.71 -29.15
N PRO A 400 28.63 -14.55 -28.47
CA PRO A 400 27.58 -13.54 -28.64
C PRO A 400 27.94 -12.53 -29.75
N THR A 401 27.58 -12.82 -31.01
CA THR A 401 27.79 -11.87 -32.12
C THR A 401 26.59 -11.71 -33.07
N THR A 402 25.62 -10.88 -32.69
CA THR A 402 25.06 -9.84 -33.59
C THR A 402 24.22 -8.84 -32.80
N ALA A 403 24.54 -7.55 -32.89
CA ALA A 403 23.66 -6.49 -32.42
C ALA A 403 22.58 -6.22 -33.47
N CYS A 404 21.32 -6.06 -33.06
CA CYS A 404 20.28 -5.51 -33.92
C CYS A 404 20.63 -4.05 -34.28
N PRO A 405 20.50 -3.63 -35.56
CA PRO A 405 20.81 -2.27 -35.95
C PRO A 405 19.80 -1.28 -35.36
N GLN A 406 20.30 -0.22 -34.73
CA GLN A 406 19.49 0.92 -34.28
C GLN A 406 18.90 1.66 -35.50
N PRO A 407 17.63 2.10 -35.47
CA PRO A 407 17.08 2.98 -36.50
C PRO A 407 17.85 4.30 -36.55
N LYS A 408 18.19 4.76 -37.75
CA LYS A 408 18.86 6.05 -37.98
C LYS A 408 17.83 7.19 -37.83
N PRO A 409 18.17 8.35 -37.23
CA PRO A 409 17.24 9.47 -37.13
C PRO A 409 16.86 9.98 -38.53
N THR A 410 15.56 10.03 -38.82
CA THR A 410 15.04 10.67 -40.04
C THR A 410 14.87 12.18 -39.82
N PRO A 411 15.00 13.01 -40.88
CA PRO A 411 14.87 14.45 -40.74
C PRO A 411 13.40 14.86 -40.53
N ASN A 412 13.18 15.66 -39.49
CA ASN A 412 11.98 16.43 -39.14
C ASN A 412 10.92 16.59 -40.27
N PRO A 413 9.79 15.87 -40.21
CA PRO A 413 8.61 16.22 -41.02
C PRO A 413 7.99 17.52 -40.46
N ASN A 414 7.41 18.34 -41.35
CA ASN A 414 6.81 19.63 -41.00
C ASN A 414 5.88 19.56 -39.77
N PRO A 415 5.84 20.61 -38.92
CA PRO A 415 4.83 20.69 -37.88
C PRO A 415 3.44 20.65 -38.53
N GLY A 416 2.69 19.59 -38.23
CA GLY A 416 1.27 19.52 -38.55
C GLY A 416 0.49 20.63 -37.82
N PRO A 417 -0.82 20.79 -38.11
CA PRO A 417 -1.64 21.77 -37.42
C PRO A 417 -1.51 21.60 -35.90
N THR A 418 -1.27 22.71 -35.20
CA THR A 418 -1.12 22.75 -33.73
C THR A 418 -2.32 22.10 -33.07
N PRO A 419 -2.15 21.11 -32.16
CA PRO A 419 -3.27 20.43 -31.53
C PRO A 419 -4.16 21.39 -30.75
N ASP A 420 -5.44 21.42 -31.09
CA ASP A 420 -6.41 22.34 -30.51
C ASP A 420 -7.15 21.70 -29.31
N CYS A 421 -6.78 22.15 -28.11
CA CYS A 421 -7.44 21.76 -26.86
C CYS A 421 -8.67 22.63 -26.50
N SER A 422 -9.11 23.53 -27.40
CA SER A 422 -10.28 24.40 -27.17
C SER A 422 -11.62 23.67 -27.26
N SER A 423 -11.62 22.42 -27.75
CA SER A 423 -12.82 21.56 -27.88
C SER A 423 -13.39 21.08 -26.54
N GLY A 424 -12.59 21.11 -25.46
CA GLY A 424 -12.96 20.57 -24.15
C GLY A 424 -12.75 19.06 -24.01
N GLU A 425 -12.18 18.38 -25.00
CA GLU A 425 -11.83 16.96 -24.88
C GLU A 425 -10.50 16.76 -24.13
N GLU A 426 -10.45 15.79 -23.20
CA GLU A 426 -9.23 15.52 -22.42
C GLU A 426 -8.14 14.80 -23.23
N TYR A 427 -8.52 13.99 -24.23
CA TYR A 427 -7.59 13.18 -25.03
C TYR A 427 -7.95 13.17 -26.53
N ILE A 428 -6.98 13.56 -27.36
CA ILE A 428 -7.08 13.75 -28.81
C ILE A 428 -6.00 12.89 -29.50
N PRO A 429 -6.22 12.25 -30.66
CA PRO A 429 -5.21 11.44 -31.34
C PRO A 429 -4.06 12.30 -31.87
N HIS A 430 -2.84 11.77 -31.88
CA HIS A 430 -1.73 12.48 -32.52
C HIS A 430 -1.85 12.39 -34.04
N ALA A 431 -1.61 13.50 -34.75
CA ALA A 431 -1.96 13.66 -36.16
C ALA A 431 -1.17 12.74 -37.14
N SER A 432 -0.03 12.19 -36.70
CA SER A 432 0.89 11.41 -37.56
C SER A 432 1.63 10.26 -36.87
N GLN A 433 1.44 10.03 -35.56
CA GLN A 433 2.18 9.00 -34.80
C GLN A 433 1.16 8.25 -33.95
N CYS A 434 0.81 7.03 -34.36
CA CYS A 434 -0.39 6.38 -33.85
C CYS A 434 -0.14 5.68 -32.50
N SER A 435 1.13 5.48 -32.16
CA SER A 435 1.66 5.21 -30.82
C SER A 435 1.76 6.46 -29.93
N ARG A 436 1.12 7.58 -30.30
CA ARG A 436 1.05 8.81 -29.50
C ARG A 436 -0.35 9.44 -29.51
N TYR A 437 -0.60 10.28 -28.51
CA TYR A 437 -1.80 11.07 -28.37
C TYR A 437 -1.50 12.41 -27.69
N ILE A 438 -2.44 13.33 -27.75
CA ILE A 438 -2.40 14.62 -27.05
C ILE A 438 -3.33 14.54 -25.85
N ARG A 439 -2.83 14.88 -24.66
CA ARG A 439 -3.64 15.13 -23.47
C ARG A 439 -3.78 16.63 -23.27
N CYS A 440 -5.02 17.10 -23.13
CA CYS A 440 -5.33 18.50 -22.89
C CYS A 440 -5.40 18.79 -21.39
N VAL A 441 -4.37 19.47 -20.86
CA VAL A 441 -4.29 19.84 -19.43
C VAL A 441 -4.45 21.35 -19.32
N ASN A 442 -5.52 21.81 -18.67
CA ASN A 442 -5.86 23.24 -18.56
C ASN A 442 -5.88 23.99 -19.91
N GLY A 443 -6.35 23.33 -20.98
CA GLY A 443 -6.39 23.87 -22.33
C GLY A 443 -5.04 23.89 -23.06
N GLN A 444 -3.97 23.32 -22.48
CA GLN A 444 -2.67 23.17 -23.14
C GLN A 444 -2.47 21.73 -23.65
N PRO A 445 -2.04 21.54 -24.91
CA PRO A 445 -1.75 20.22 -25.47
C PRO A 445 -0.41 19.68 -24.96
N ILE A 446 -0.43 18.48 -24.38
CA ILE A 446 0.76 17.73 -23.98
C ILE A 446 0.81 16.44 -24.79
N GLU A 447 1.90 16.22 -25.53
CA GLU A 447 2.10 15.00 -26.31
C GLU A 447 2.54 13.83 -25.40
N MET A 448 1.84 12.71 -25.52
CA MET A 448 1.98 11.51 -24.69
C MET A 448 2.28 10.29 -25.57
N PRO A 449 3.29 9.47 -25.24
CA PRO A 449 3.50 8.19 -25.89
C PRO A 449 2.60 7.10 -25.30
N CYS A 450 2.14 6.19 -26.15
CA CYS A 450 1.64 4.89 -25.73
C CYS A 450 2.78 3.95 -25.32
N PRO A 451 2.49 2.92 -24.50
CA PRO A 451 3.43 1.83 -24.25
C PRO A 451 3.89 1.15 -25.55
N PRO A 452 5.11 0.58 -25.60
CA PRO A 452 5.64 -0.06 -26.80
C PRO A 452 4.70 -1.14 -27.36
N GLY A 453 4.42 -1.07 -28.67
CA GLY A 453 3.50 -1.99 -29.36
C GLY A 453 2.01 -1.64 -29.26
N LEU A 454 1.63 -0.58 -28.54
CA LEU A 454 0.25 -0.10 -28.45
C LEU A 454 0.05 1.19 -29.25
N ILE A 455 -1.18 1.41 -29.70
CA ILE A 455 -1.64 2.63 -30.38
C ILE A 455 -2.80 3.27 -29.62
N PHE A 456 -3.03 4.58 -29.80
CA PHE A 456 -4.09 5.28 -29.09
C PHE A 456 -5.48 5.00 -29.67
N ASP A 457 -6.36 4.42 -28.86
CA ASP A 457 -7.77 4.21 -29.15
C ASP A 457 -8.58 5.45 -28.75
N TYR A 458 -9.01 6.21 -29.76
CA TYR A 458 -9.79 7.43 -29.54
C TYR A 458 -11.18 7.21 -28.93
N ASN A 459 -11.78 6.03 -29.12
CA ASN A 459 -13.12 5.73 -28.63
C ASN A 459 -13.06 5.33 -27.16
N LEU A 460 -12.05 4.54 -26.78
CA LEU A 460 -11.83 4.10 -25.40
C LEU A 460 -10.98 5.08 -24.58
N LYS A 461 -10.35 6.07 -25.23
CA LYS A 461 -9.44 7.07 -24.62
C LYS A 461 -8.23 6.45 -23.90
N VAL A 462 -7.75 5.31 -24.39
CA VAL A 462 -6.60 4.56 -23.83
C VAL A 462 -5.68 4.06 -24.94
N CYS A 463 -4.46 3.62 -24.59
CA CYS A 463 -3.62 2.89 -25.52
C CYS A 463 -4.03 1.41 -25.57
N ASN A 464 -4.22 0.87 -26.77
CA ASN A 464 -4.78 -0.45 -27.03
C ASN A 464 -3.96 -1.18 -28.12
N TRP A 465 -4.18 -2.49 -28.26
CA TRP A 465 -3.51 -3.29 -29.29
C TRP A 465 -3.97 -2.88 -30.71
N PRO A 466 -3.07 -2.81 -31.71
CA PRO A 466 -3.41 -2.35 -33.06
C PRO A 466 -4.62 -3.05 -33.70
N ASP A 467 -4.73 -4.36 -33.53
CA ASP A 467 -5.84 -5.17 -34.07
C ASP A 467 -7.19 -4.92 -33.36
N SER A 468 -7.19 -4.23 -32.22
CA SER A 468 -8.38 -3.93 -31.41
C SER A 468 -8.92 -2.51 -31.61
N VAL A 469 -8.19 -1.62 -32.30
CA VAL A 469 -8.64 -0.23 -32.55
C VAL A 469 -9.43 -0.13 -33.85
N ASN A 470 -10.62 0.47 -33.76
CA ASN A 470 -11.58 0.60 -34.87
C ASN A 470 -12.13 2.04 -34.86
N PRO A 471 -12.11 2.81 -35.97
CA PRO A 471 -11.77 2.43 -37.35
C PRO A 471 -10.27 2.26 -37.62
N LYS A 472 -9.97 1.57 -38.73
CA LYS A 472 -8.61 1.41 -39.24
C LYS A 472 -7.89 2.76 -39.34
N LEU A 473 -6.66 2.74 -38.84
CA LEU A 473 -5.72 3.85 -38.73
C LEU A 473 -5.72 4.84 -39.92
N PRO A 474 -5.59 6.17 -39.67
CA PRO A 474 -5.40 7.16 -40.73
C PRO A 474 -4.17 6.87 -41.59
N ALA A 475 -4.24 7.27 -42.87
CA ALA A 475 -3.12 7.14 -43.81
C ALA A 475 -1.94 8.03 -43.37
N GLY A 476 -1.00 7.46 -42.63
CA GLY A 476 0.13 8.16 -42.04
C GLY A 476 0.89 7.37 -40.97
N CYS A 477 0.26 6.37 -40.34
CA CYS A 477 0.94 5.49 -39.39
C CYS A 477 1.98 4.61 -40.11
N GLN A 478 3.27 4.90 -39.94
CA GLN A 478 4.37 4.08 -40.49
C GLN A 478 5.03 3.15 -39.44
N ASP A 479 4.66 3.29 -38.17
CA ASP A 479 5.31 2.63 -37.01
C ASP A 479 4.35 1.70 -36.24
N ALA A 480 3.46 0.99 -36.93
CA ALA A 480 2.54 -0.01 -36.37
C ALA A 480 2.85 -1.41 -36.93
#